data_AF-A0A524QRN0-F1
#
_entry.id   AF-A0A524QRN0-F1
#
_cell.length_a   1.000
_cell.length_b   1.000
_cell.length_c   1.000
_cell.angle_alpha   90.00
_cell.angle_beta   90.00
_cell.angle_gamma   90.00
#
_symmetry.space_group_name_H-M   'P 1'
#
loop_
_entity.id
_entity.type
_entity.pdbx_description
1 polymer ?
#
loop_
_entity_poly.entity_id
_entity_poly.type
_entity_poly.pdbx_seq_one_letter_code
_entity_poly.pdbx_strand_id
1 'polypeptide(L)' 'MTSEVRLSREMRLLDVTMIGVGAMIGAGIFVLTGIAAGVAGPALMVVFLLNGLVALLTAAAYAELGSAVHG' A
#
# COMPACT_ATOMS: atom_id res chain seq x y z
N MET A 1 8.04 30.87 -23.43
CA MET A 1 8.26 30.80 -21.97
C MET A 1 7.44 29.64 -21.40
N THR A 2 7.97 28.42 -21.47
CA THR A 2 7.41 27.28 -20.72
C THR A 2 8.09 27.31 -19.36
N SER A 3 7.41 27.82 -18.34
CA SER A 3 7.89 27.74 -16.97
C SER A 3 7.90 26.27 -16.55
N GLU A 4 9.08 25.67 -16.42
CA GLU A 4 9.19 24.32 -15.87
C GLU A 4 8.79 24.34 -14.39
N VAL A 5 7.70 23.65 -14.07
CA VAL A 5 7.28 23.42 -12.69
C VAL A 5 8.26 22.43 -12.08
N ARG A 6 9.19 22.93 -11.25
CA ARG A 6 10.11 22.09 -10.48
C ARG A 6 9.40 21.61 -9.21
N LEU A 7 9.26 20.29 -9.06
CA LEU A 7 8.75 19.68 -7.82
C LEU A 7 9.74 19.93 -6.67
N SER A 8 9.23 20.48 -5.56
CA SER A 8 10.02 20.58 -4.33
C SER A 8 10.23 19.19 -3.73
N ARG A 9 11.47 18.85 -3.38
CA ARG A 9 11.83 17.57 -2.75
C ARG A 9 11.63 17.64 -1.24
N GLU A 10 10.41 17.96 -0.82
CA GLU A 10 10.06 18.15 0.60
C GLU A 10 9.30 16.98 1.21
N MET A 11 8.98 15.94 0.42
CA MET A 11 8.17 14.83 0.88
C MET A 11 8.87 14.04 1.98
N ARG A 12 8.34 14.11 3.20
CA ARG A 12 8.87 13.44 4.39
C ARG A 12 8.36 12.01 4.45
N LEU A 13 9.01 11.18 5.26
CA LEU A 13 8.60 9.77 5.48
C LEU A 13 7.10 9.65 5.81
N LEU A 14 6.58 10.53 6.67
CA LEU A 14 5.16 10.52 7.03
C LEU A 14 4.28 10.75 5.79
N ASP A 15 4.60 11.74 4.97
CA ASP A 15 3.81 12.08 3.77
C ASP A 15 3.74 10.88 2.82
N VAL A 16 4.87 10.22 2.56
CA VAL A 16 4.91 9.02 1.69
C VAL A 16 4.13 7.86 2.29
N THR A 17 4.29 7.61 3.59
CA THR A 17 3.57 6.52 4.26
C THR A 17 2.06 6.75 4.23
N MET A 18 1.60 7.98 4.45
CA MET A 18 0.17 8.32 4.40
C MET A 18 -0.40 8.20 3.00
N ILE A 19 0.36 8.54 1.96
CA ILE A 19 -0.05 8.29 0.57
C ILE A 19 -0.29 6.78 0.35
N GLY A 20 0.65 5.94 0.80
CA GLY A 20 0.51 4.48 0.70
C GLY A 20 -0.67 3.93 1.49
N VAL A 21 -0.86 4.38 2.74
CA VAL A 21 -1.98 3.97 3.61
C VAL A 21 -3.32 4.38 2.99
N GLY A 22 -3.43 5.61 2.50
CA GLY A 22 -4.65 6.09 1.83
C GLY A 22 -5.00 5.27 0.60
N ALA A 23 -4.01 4.93 -0.23
CA ALA A 23 -4.20 4.08 -1.40
C ALA A 23 -4.64 2.64 -1.01
N MET A 24 -4.01 2.05 0.01
CA MET A 24 -4.36 0.71 0.49
C MET A 24 -5.76 0.64 1.08
N ILE A 25 -6.18 1.64 1.88
CA ILE A 25 -7.54 1.70 2.42
C ILE A 25 -8.56 1.92 1.28
N GLY A 26 -8.28 2.86 0.37
CA GLY A 26 -9.14 3.17 -0.77
C GLY A 26 -9.43 1.96 -1.65
N ALA A 27 -8.38 1.33 -2.19
CA ALA A 27 -8.53 0.17 -3.07
C ALA A 27 -8.88 -1.11 -2.31
N GLY A 28 -8.20 -1.39 -1.20
CA GLY A 28 -8.37 -2.64 -0.45
C GLY A 28 -9.70 -2.74 0.27
N ILE A 29 -10.03 -1.73 1.09
CA ILE A 29 -11.20 -1.82 1.98
C ILE A 29 -12.49 -1.46 1.23
N PHE A 30 -12.51 -0.40 0.42
CA PHE A 30 -13.76 0.02 -0.22
C PHE A 30 -14.06 -0.69 -1.54
N VAL A 31 -13.04 -1.10 -2.30
CA VAL A 31 -13.25 -1.80 -3.59
C VAL A 31 -13.14 -3.32 -3.41
N LEU A 32 -12.02 -3.81 -2.91
CA LEU A 32 -11.75 -5.26 -2.86
C LEU A 32 -12.63 -6.01 -1.86
N THR A 33 -13.03 -5.41 -0.74
CA THR A 33 -13.88 -6.08 0.27
C THR A 33 -15.19 -6.58 -0.32
N GLY A 34 -15.86 -5.81 -1.20
CA GLY A 34 -17.13 -6.22 -1.81
C GLY A 34 -16.96 -7.46 -2.70
N ILE A 35 -15.89 -7.49 -3.50
CA ILE A 35 -15.54 -8.62 -4.36
C ILE A 35 -15.17 -9.83 -3.50
N ALA A 36 -14.32 -9.63 -2.49
CA ALA A 36 -13.89 -10.67 -1.58
C ALA A 36 -15.05 -11.25 -0.76
N ALA A 37 -16.03 -10.43 -0.36
CA ALA A 37 -17.22 -10.89 0.35
C ALA A 37 -18.08 -11.83 -0.50
N GLY A 38 -18.19 -11.55 -1.81
CA GLY A 38 -18.89 -12.44 -2.75
C GLY A 38 -18.22 -13.80 -2.93
N VAL A 39 -16.88 -13.85 -2.84
CA VAL A 39 -16.10 -15.09 -3.02
C VAL A 39 -15.92 -15.87 -1.72
N ALA A 40 -15.53 -15.19 -0.64
CA ALA A 40 -15.19 -15.79 0.65
C ALA A 40 -16.39 -15.92 1.60
N GLY A 41 -17.46 -15.16 1.39
CA GLY A 41 -18.66 -15.18 2.23
C GLY A 41 -18.33 -14.95 3.73
N PRO A 42 -18.79 -15.82 4.65
CA PRO A 42 -18.51 -15.67 6.08
C PRO A 42 -17.03 -15.73 6.45
N ALA A 43 -16.19 -16.34 5.61
CA ALA A 43 -14.76 -16.50 5.86
C ALA A 43 -13.92 -15.26 5.48
N LEU A 44 -14.56 -14.17 5.05
CA LEU A 44 -13.91 -12.92 4.63
C LEU A 44 -12.83 -12.44 5.60
N MET A 45 -13.11 -12.45 6.90
CA MET A 45 -12.17 -11.99 7.93
C MET A 45 -10.89 -12.82 7.96
N VAL A 46 -11.00 -14.15 7.80
CA VAL A 46 -9.86 -15.08 7.77
C VAL A 46 -9.02 -14.85 6.51
N VAL A 47 -9.67 -14.68 5.37
CA VAL A 47 -8.99 -14.39 4.09
C VAL A 47 -8.23 -13.06 4.17
N PHE A 48 -8.83 -12.02 4.76
CA PHE A 48 -8.15 -10.74 4.97
C PHE A 48 -6.93 -10.85 5.88
N LEU A 49 -7.02 -11.62 6.96
CA LEU A 49 -5.88 -11.84 7.85
C LEU A 49 -4.72 -12.57 7.16
N LEU A 50 -5.03 -13.63 6.41
CA LEU A 50 -4.01 -14.37 5.64
C LEU A 50 -3.39 -13.48 4.55
N ASN A 51 -4.20 -12.71 3.83
CA ASN A 51 -3.70 -11.76 2.85
C ASN A 51 -2.81 -10.68 3.48
N GLY A 52 -3.18 -10.19 4.67
CA GLY A 52 -2.36 -9.25 5.45
C GLY A 52 -0.99 -9.82 5.81
N LEU A 53 -0.92 -11.10 6.19
CA LEU A 53 0.35 -11.78 6.46
C LEU A 53 1.23 -11.85 5.20
N VAL A 54 0.65 -12.24 4.05
CA VAL A 54 1.38 -12.28 2.77
C VAL A 54 1.86 -10.88 2.37
N ALA A 55 1.02 -9.86 2.56
CA ALA A 55 1.37 -8.47 2.27
C ALA A 55 2.51 -7.97 3.16
N LEU A 56 2.54 -8.34 4.45
CA LEU A 56 3.64 -7.99 5.36
C LEU A 56 4.98 -8.61 4.93
N LEU A 57 4.97 -9.88 4.52
CA LEU A 57 6.18 -10.53 4.00
C LEU A 57 6.68 -9.83 2.72
N THR A 58 5.75 -9.47 1.83
CA THR A 58 6.06 -8.71 0.62
C THR A 58 6.63 -7.33 0.95
N ALA A 59 6.05 -6.63 1.92
CA ALA A 59 6.50 -5.33 2.39
C ALA A 59 7.90 -5.40 3.01
N ALA A 60 8.19 -6.45 3.78
CA ALA A 60 9.52 -6.68 4.36
C ALA A 60 10.58 -6.87 3.27
N ALA A 61 10.30 -7.71 2.26
CA ALA A 61 11.21 -7.89 1.12
C ALA A 61 11.45 -6.59 0.35
N TYR A 62 10.40 -5.78 0.13
CA TYR A 62 10.55 -4.45 -0.47
C TYR A 62 11.34 -3.48 0.40
N ALA A 63 11.20 -3.55 1.73
CA ALA A 63 11.98 -2.73 2.65
C ALA A 63 13.47 -3.07 2.59
N GLU A 64 13.82 -4.36 2.54
CA GLU A 64 15.21 -4.82 2.37
C GLU A 64 15.79 -4.34 1.02
N LEU A 65 15.05 -4.52 -0.08
CA LEU A 65 15.46 -4.04 -1.40
C LEU A 65 15.61 -2.52 -1.44
N GLY A 66 14.67 -1.77 -0.87
CA GLY A 66 14.72 -0.31 -0.81
C GLY A 66 15.91 0.19 0.01
N SER A 67 16.23 -0.49 1.12
CA SER A 67 17.43 -0.20 1.90
C SER A 67 18.72 -0.51 1.13
N ALA A 68 18.74 -1.59 0.35
CA ALA A 68 19.91 -1.98 -0.43
C ALA A 68 20.17 -1.07 -1.65
N VAL A 69 19.11 -0.52 -2.26
CA VAL A 69 19.21 0.37 -3.44
C VAL A 69 19.50 1.83 -3.04
N HIS A 70 19.18 2.23 -1.81
CA HIS A 70 19.47 3.56 -1.28
C HIS A 70 20.84 3.66 -0.58
N GLY A 71 21.47 2.53 -0.24
CA GLY A 71 22.83 2.45 0.31
C GLY A 71 23.93 2.65 -0.71
#